data_AF-A0A7S8ECR8-F1
#
_entry.id   AF-A0A7S8ECR8-F1
#
_cell.length_a   1.000
_cell.length_b   1.000
_cell.length_c   1.000
_cell.angle_alpha   90.00
_cell.angle_beta   90.00
_cell.angle_gamma   90.00
#
_symmetry.space_group_name_H-M   'P 1'
#
loop_
_entity.id
_entity.type
_entity.pdbx_description
1 polymer ?
#
loop_
_entity_poly.entity_id
_entity_poly.type
_entity_poly.pdbx_seq_one_letter_code
_entity_poly.pdbx_strand_id
1 'polypeptide(L)'
;MKITLTEIHLPPKFIRGLLPMLCLIALFGGIMGKGSVATAQDADSDLTFETPEETITFYMESLAAGEIPAIMQTLAVDEMSKNFRFDLYVERLRALNFQAPAPSDDAFYTEINRAQFLWQILFQTRNLTYGLLTTDPALLNGQTIIIDAEETTAFATEFISNMDLERLAQLQIVTIAIPSPELVQSERNVENWDRLARIYGADELTERVVLFVFEGDSYLVGFTLLRYEDDWKISSIQSALGNTSSTGGPMQITEEEFQELVGGS
;
A
#
# COMPACT_ATOMS: atom_id res chain seq x y z
N MET A 1 -47.65 17.43 -8.75
CA MET A 1 -47.17 16.86 -7.49
C MET A 1 -46.10 17.81 -6.94
N LYS A 2 -46.48 18.68 -6.00
CA LYS A 2 -45.60 19.70 -5.40
C LYS A 2 -45.10 19.15 -4.07
N ILE A 3 -43.79 19.03 -3.91
CA ILE A 3 -43.17 18.63 -2.65
C ILE A 3 -42.84 19.92 -1.89
N THR A 4 -43.46 20.09 -0.73
CA THR A 4 -43.28 21.21 0.19
C THR A 4 -42.06 20.93 1.06
N LEU A 5 -41.07 21.82 1.06
CA LEU A 5 -39.93 21.79 1.99
C LEU A 5 -40.41 22.23 3.38
N THR A 6 -40.24 21.38 4.38
CA THR A 6 -40.49 21.69 5.79
C THR A 6 -39.26 22.41 6.36
N GLU A 7 -39.44 23.66 6.79
CA GLU A 7 -38.42 24.48 7.44
C GLU A 7 -38.03 23.89 8.81
N ILE A 8 -36.72 23.69 9.03
CA ILE A 8 -36.17 23.38 10.36
C ILE A 8 -35.93 24.70 11.08
N HIS A 9 -36.65 24.89 12.18
CA HIS A 9 -36.62 26.08 13.03
C HIS A 9 -35.53 25.91 14.11
N LEU A 10 -34.42 26.66 14.02
CA LEU A 10 -33.42 26.77 15.10
C LEU A 10 -33.67 28.06 15.91
N PRO A 11 -33.66 28.01 17.25
CA PRO A 11 -33.94 29.18 18.08
C PRO A 11 -32.76 30.16 18.14
N PRO A 12 -33.02 31.49 18.23
CA PRO A 12 -31.99 32.50 18.34
C PRO A 12 -31.65 32.76 19.81
N LYS A 13 -30.36 32.88 20.13
CA LYS A 13 -29.75 33.76 21.15
C LYS A 13 -28.35 33.24 21.52
N PHE A 14 -27.30 33.93 21.09
CA PHE A 14 -26.28 34.47 22.00
C PHE A 14 -25.49 35.55 21.25
N ILE A 15 -25.68 36.78 21.73
CA ILE A 15 -25.15 38.03 21.17
C ILE A 15 -23.79 38.32 21.82
N ARG A 16 -22.80 38.53 20.95
CA ARG A 16 -21.71 39.53 20.99
C ARG A 16 -21.36 40.19 22.33
N GLY A 17 -20.05 40.20 22.64
CA GLY A 17 -19.41 41.34 23.29
C GLY A 17 -18.08 41.03 23.99
N LEU A 18 -16.94 41.31 23.33
CA LEU A 18 -15.84 42.19 23.76
C LEU A 18 -14.50 41.82 23.08
N LEU A 19 -14.05 42.68 22.17
CA LEU A 19 -12.63 43.07 21.99
C LEU A 19 -12.48 44.43 22.70
N PRO A 20 -11.28 44.98 23.04
CA PRO A 20 -9.96 44.74 22.43
C PRO A 20 -8.75 44.71 23.41
N MET A 21 -7.57 44.24 22.98
CA MET A 21 -6.30 44.73 23.56
C MET A 21 -5.16 44.71 22.55
N LEU A 22 -4.54 45.88 22.43
CA LEU A 22 -3.43 46.28 21.55
C LEU A 22 -2.05 45.87 22.10
N CYS A 23 -1.09 45.78 21.16
CA CYS A 23 0.37 45.93 21.30
C CYS A 23 1.14 44.78 21.99
N LEU A 24 2.30 44.30 21.54
CA LEU A 24 3.48 45.04 21.04
C LEU A 24 4.40 44.08 20.24
N ILE A 25 5.09 44.64 19.25
CA ILE A 25 6.12 44.00 18.40
C ILE A 25 7.35 43.60 19.23
N ALA A 26 7.92 42.42 18.95
CA ALA A 26 9.34 42.16 19.17
C ALA A 26 9.95 41.48 17.93
N LEU A 27 10.70 42.29 17.17
CA LEU A 27 11.60 41.92 16.09
C LEU A 27 12.96 41.58 16.70
N PHE A 28 13.41 40.33 16.62
CA PHE A 28 14.78 39.79 16.67
C PHE A 28 14.60 38.26 16.61
N GLY A 29 15.18 37.45 15.72
CA GLY A 29 16.27 37.58 14.77
C GLY A 29 16.98 36.21 14.74
N GLY A 30 16.93 35.49 13.61
CA GLY A 30 17.64 34.21 13.40
C GLY A 30 17.04 33.05 14.21
N ILE A 31 16.64 31.92 13.62
CA ILE A 31 17.42 31.05 12.75
C ILE A 31 16.49 30.61 11.62
N MET A 32 16.89 30.89 10.37
CA MET A 32 16.37 30.19 9.21
C MET A 32 16.78 28.72 9.32
N GLY A 33 15.98 27.93 10.02
CA GLY A 33 15.88 26.51 9.71
C GLY A 33 15.20 26.42 8.36
N LYS A 34 16.00 26.46 7.29
CA LYS A 34 15.59 25.93 5.99
C LYS A 34 15.33 24.45 6.22
N GLY A 35 14.16 24.11 6.75
CA GLY A 35 13.54 22.84 6.46
C GLY A 35 13.32 22.88 4.96
N SER A 36 14.28 22.37 4.19
CA SER A 36 13.94 21.81 2.91
C SER A 36 12.83 20.82 3.22
N VAL A 37 11.59 21.19 2.91
CA VAL A 37 10.71 20.24 2.26
C VAL A 37 11.53 19.82 1.05
N ALA A 38 12.29 18.74 1.21
CA ALA A 38 12.90 18.09 0.08
C ALA A 38 11.70 17.84 -0.83
N THR A 39 11.66 18.59 -1.93
CA THR A 39 11.00 18.13 -3.13
C THR A 39 11.38 16.66 -3.23
N ALA A 40 10.39 15.76 -3.12
CA ALA A 40 10.54 14.40 -3.58
C ALA A 40 10.88 14.54 -5.06
N GLN A 41 12.17 14.73 -5.29
CA GLN A 41 12.78 14.95 -6.57
C GLN A 41 12.48 13.68 -7.32
N ASP A 42 11.91 13.83 -8.52
CA ASP A 42 11.68 12.75 -9.49
C ASP A 42 12.88 11.81 -9.43
N ALA A 43 12.69 10.69 -8.73
CA ALA A 43 13.63 9.60 -8.76
C ALA A 43 13.31 8.88 -10.06
N ASP A 44 13.86 9.41 -11.15
CA ASP A 44 14.08 8.62 -12.36
C ASP A 44 14.93 7.44 -11.90
N SER A 45 14.29 6.29 -11.69
CA SER A 45 14.97 5.11 -11.16
C SER A 45 15.73 4.49 -12.33
N ASP A 46 17.05 4.70 -12.38
CA ASP A 46 17.94 3.99 -13.30
C ASP A 46 17.99 2.46 -13.04
N LEU A 47 17.27 1.97 -12.01
CA LEU A 47 17.12 0.55 -11.73
C LEU A 47 15.99 -0.04 -12.56
N THR A 48 16.33 -1.10 -13.29
CA THR A 48 15.40 -1.96 -14.01
C THR A 48 15.50 -3.36 -13.41
N PHE A 49 14.35 -3.99 -13.16
CA PHE A 49 14.27 -5.34 -12.64
C PHE A 49 13.78 -6.29 -13.74
N GLU A 50 14.65 -7.19 -14.21
CA GLU A 50 14.35 -8.07 -15.35
C GLU A 50 13.37 -9.19 -14.99
N THR A 51 13.25 -9.52 -13.70
CA THR A 51 12.35 -10.57 -13.20
C THR A 51 11.49 -10.12 -12.03
N PRO A 52 10.29 -10.71 -11.84
CA PRO A 52 9.47 -10.48 -10.66
C PRO A 52 10.20 -10.78 -9.34
N GLU A 53 11.02 -11.83 -9.34
CA GLU A 53 11.77 -12.29 -8.19
C GLU A 53 12.84 -11.27 -7.76
N GLU A 54 13.52 -10.62 -8.72
CA GLU A 54 14.47 -9.53 -8.43
C GLU A 54 13.79 -8.31 -7.82
N THR A 55 12.65 -7.87 -8.38
CA THR A 55 11.86 -6.76 -7.84
C THR A 55 11.45 -7.04 -6.39
N ILE A 56 10.92 -8.24 -6.12
CA ILE A 56 10.48 -8.63 -4.78
C ILE A 56 11.65 -8.75 -3.81
N THR A 57 12.76 -9.34 -4.25
CA THR A 57 13.96 -9.47 -3.41
C THR A 57 14.44 -8.10 -2.99
N PHE A 58 14.59 -7.16 -3.93
CA PHE A 58 14.99 -5.79 -3.64
C PHE A 58 14.00 -5.07 -2.72
N TYR A 59 12.69 -5.25 -2.91
CA TYR A 59 11.66 -4.71 -2.03
C TYR A 59 11.82 -5.23 -0.59
N MET A 60 11.96 -6.55 -0.42
CA MET A 60 12.05 -7.19 0.90
C MET A 60 13.35 -6.85 1.62
N GLU A 61 14.47 -6.75 0.90
CA GLU A 61 15.76 -6.29 1.45
C GLU A 61 15.69 -4.81 1.86
N SER A 62 15.07 -3.96 1.04
CA SER A 62 14.85 -2.55 1.36
C SER A 62 13.94 -2.37 2.57
N LEU A 63 12.92 -3.24 2.73
CA LEU A 63 12.06 -3.29 3.90
C LEU A 63 12.85 -3.70 5.16
N ALA A 64 13.68 -4.74 5.06
CA ALA A 64 14.55 -5.18 6.14
C ALA A 64 15.54 -4.09 6.58
N ALA A 65 15.98 -3.24 5.64
CA ALA A 65 16.85 -2.09 5.90
C ALA A 65 16.10 -0.81 6.35
N GLY A 66 14.76 -0.78 6.28
CA GLY A 66 13.96 0.41 6.60
C GLY A 66 14.09 1.55 5.57
N GLU A 67 14.45 1.26 4.32
CA GLU A 67 14.75 2.26 3.29
C GLU A 67 13.57 2.52 2.36
N ILE A 68 12.64 3.39 2.78
CA ILE A 68 11.46 3.76 1.97
C ILE A 68 11.83 4.26 0.55
N PRO A 69 12.84 5.12 0.34
CA PRO A 69 13.22 5.52 -1.02
C PRO A 69 13.68 4.37 -1.91
N ALA A 70 14.28 3.32 -1.34
CA ALA A 70 14.64 2.11 -2.08
C ALA A 70 13.38 1.28 -2.40
N ILE A 71 12.48 1.09 -1.42
CA ILE A 71 11.17 0.46 -1.65
C ILE A 71 10.43 1.13 -2.81
N MET A 72 10.39 2.47 -2.84
CA MET A 72 9.67 3.23 -3.85
C MET A 72 10.16 2.98 -5.29
N GLN A 73 11.42 2.59 -5.48
CA GLN A 73 11.97 2.27 -6.80
C GLN A 73 11.38 0.98 -7.40
N THR A 74 10.83 0.11 -6.56
CA THR A 74 10.21 -1.16 -7.01
C THR A 74 8.74 -1.00 -7.41
N LEU A 75 8.13 0.17 -7.22
CA LEU A 75 6.69 0.34 -7.31
C LEU A 75 6.24 0.83 -8.68
N ALA A 76 5.15 0.28 -9.19
CA ALA A 76 4.56 0.64 -10.48
C ALA A 76 3.77 1.97 -10.45
N VAL A 77 3.97 2.82 -9.43
CA VAL A 77 3.11 3.98 -9.14
C VAL A 77 3.09 4.97 -10.29
N ASP A 78 4.24 5.26 -10.87
CA ASP A 78 4.36 6.28 -11.91
C ASP A 78 3.81 5.78 -13.25
N GLU A 79 4.04 4.51 -13.59
CA GLU A 79 3.52 3.88 -14.80
C GLU A 79 2.01 3.67 -14.69
N MET A 80 1.51 3.13 -13.58
CA MET A 80 0.08 2.96 -13.33
C MET A 80 -0.65 4.30 -13.36
N SER A 81 -0.07 5.36 -12.79
CA SER A 81 -0.72 6.67 -12.77
C SER A 81 -0.80 7.32 -14.15
N LYS A 82 0.24 7.22 -14.97
CA LYS A 82 0.31 7.80 -16.33
C LYS A 82 -0.47 6.99 -17.35
N ASN A 83 -0.46 5.67 -17.24
CA ASN A 83 -0.96 4.78 -18.28
C ASN A 83 -2.33 4.16 -17.96
N PHE A 84 -2.99 4.58 -16.87
CA PHE A 84 -4.30 4.05 -16.51
C PHE A 84 -5.36 4.31 -17.59
N ARG A 85 -6.02 3.22 -18.02
CA ARG A 85 -7.06 3.19 -19.04
C ARG A 85 -8.44 3.14 -18.39
N PHE A 86 -8.95 4.32 -18.08
CA PHE A 86 -10.25 4.51 -17.45
C PHE A 86 -11.41 3.90 -18.28
N ASP A 87 -11.33 3.99 -19.60
CA ASP A 87 -12.30 3.38 -20.51
C ASP A 87 -12.34 1.85 -20.37
N LEU A 88 -11.17 1.20 -20.36
CA LEU A 88 -11.06 -0.25 -20.17
C LEU A 88 -11.52 -0.68 -18.76
N TYR A 89 -11.24 0.14 -17.74
CA TYR A 89 -11.71 -0.09 -16.38
C TYR A 89 -13.24 -0.09 -16.29
N VAL A 90 -13.89 0.94 -16.86
CA VAL A 90 -15.35 1.05 -16.88
C VAL A 90 -15.98 -0.06 -17.72
N GLU A 91 -15.38 -0.42 -18.86
CA GLU A 91 -15.83 -1.54 -19.68
C GLU A 91 -15.83 -2.86 -18.90
N ARG A 92 -14.73 -3.13 -18.17
CA ARG A 92 -14.58 -4.34 -17.35
C ARG A 92 -15.62 -4.41 -16.24
N LEU A 93 -15.78 -3.34 -15.47
CA LEU A 93 -16.71 -3.33 -14.33
C LEU A 93 -18.18 -3.15 -14.74
N ARG A 94 -18.42 -2.62 -15.95
CA ARG A 94 -19.75 -2.17 -16.40
C ARG A 94 -20.40 -1.19 -15.43
N ALA A 95 -19.58 -0.45 -14.70
CA ALA A 95 -19.98 0.47 -13.64
C ALA A 95 -18.95 1.60 -13.50
N LEU A 96 -19.42 2.75 -13.01
CA LEU A 96 -18.56 3.85 -12.59
C LEU A 96 -18.41 3.82 -11.07
N ASN A 97 -17.18 3.70 -10.60
CA ASN A 97 -16.84 3.82 -9.18
C ASN A 97 -16.08 5.14 -8.97
N PHE A 98 -16.62 6.06 -8.18
CA PHE A 98 -15.96 7.35 -7.89
C PHE A 98 -14.70 7.23 -7.02
N GLN A 99 -14.43 6.03 -6.47
CA GLN A 99 -13.19 5.72 -5.76
C GLN A 99 -12.13 5.09 -6.67
N ALA A 100 -12.46 4.83 -7.95
CA ALA A 100 -11.48 4.35 -8.92
C ALA A 100 -10.47 5.45 -9.25
N PRO A 101 -9.27 5.08 -9.76
CA PRO A 101 -8.35 6.05 -10.33
C PRO A 101 -9.04 6.92 -11.39
N ALA A 102 -8.67 8.19 -11.44
CA ALA A 102 -9.16 9.16 -12.41
C ALA A 102 -8.60 8.87 -13.82
N PRO A 103 -9.21 9.41 -14.89
CA PRO A 103 -8.63 9.36 -16.23
C PRO A 103 -7.26 10.02 -16.29
N SER A 104 -6.29 9.40 -16.95
CA SER A 104 -4.89 9.87 -17.00
C SER A 104 -4.55 10.83 -18.15
N ASP A 105 -5.56 11.37 -18.84
CA ASP A 105 -5.36 12.28 -19.99
C ASP A 105 -4.87 13.69 -19.58
N ASP A 106 -5.01 14.06 -18.30
CA ASP A 106 -4.61 15.36 -17.75
C ASP A 106 -3.60 15.17 -16.60
N ALA A 107 -2.54 15.98 -16.59
CA ALA A 107 -1.49 15.92 -15.59
C ALA A 107 -1.99 16.08 -14.14
N PHE A 108 -3.06 16.85 -13.93
CA PHE A 108 -3.70 16.99 -12.62
C PHE A 108 -4.25 15.65 -12.10
N TYR A 109 -4.93 14.89 -12.96
CA TYR A 109 -5.48 13.60 -12.58
C TYR A 109 -4.40 12.51 -12.47
N THR A 110 -3.37 12.56 -13.31
CA THR A 110 -2.21 11.69 -13.19
C THR A 110 -1.53 11.84 -11.83
N GLU A 111 -1.34 13.07 -11.32
CA GLU A 111 -0.76 13.27 -9.98
C GLU A 111 -1.70 12.79 -8.85
N ILE A 112 -3.02 12.96 -9.00
CA ILE A 112 -3.99 12.38 -8.05
C ILE A 112 -3.87 10.86 -8.02
N ASN A 113 -3.80 10.21 -9.20
CA ASN A 113 -3.62 8.77 -9.31
C ASN A 113 -2.32 8.31 -8.66
N ARG A 114 -1.23 9.05 -8.89
CA ARG A 114 0.09 8.79 -8.30
C ARG A 114 0.02 8.78 -6.77
N ALA A 115 -0.58 9.82 -6.18
CA ALA A 115 -0.78 9.91 -4.74
C ALA A 115 -1.68 8.77 -4.21
N GLN A 116 -2.73 8.41 -4.95
CA GLN A 116 -3.64 7.31 -4.60
C GLN A 116 -2.92 5.96 -4.59
N PHE A 117 -2.19 5.60 -5.65
CA PHE A 117 -1.47 4.33 -5.74
C PHE A 117 -0.33 4.25 -4.73
N LEU A 118 0.40 5.35 -4.53
CA LEU A 118 1.45 5.41 -3.51
C LEU A 118 0.87 5.17 -2.12
N TRP A 119 -0.24 5.82 -1.77
CA TRP A 119 -0.93 5.60 -0.50
C TRP A 119 -1.36 4.14 -0.35
N GLN A 120 -1.95 3.54 -1.40
CA GLN A 120 -2.40 2.15 -1.37
C GLN A 120 -1.24 1.19 -1.04
N ILE A 121 -0.13 1.31 -1.76
CA ILE A 121 1.00 0.39 -1.60
C ILE A 121 1.71 0.65 -0.27
N LEU A 122 1.97 1.90 0.11
CA LEU A 122 2.62 2.20 1.39
C LEU A 122 1.74 1.85 2.60
N PHE A 123 0.41 1.90 2.45
CA PHE A 123 -0.51 1.37 3.45
C PHE A 123 -0.32 -0.14 3.65
N GLN A 124 -0.16 -0.89 2.55
CA GLN A 124 0.12 -2.32 2.59
C GLN A 124 1.52 -2.60 3.17
N THR A 125 2.55 -1.85 2.79
CA THR A 125 3.89 -1.93 3.38
C THR A 125 3.85 -1.72 4.88
N ARG A 126 3.12 -0.70 5.34
CA ARG A 126 2.95 -0.43 6.78
C ARG A 126 2.26 -1.60 7.48
N ASN A 127 1.23 -2.19 6.89
CA ASN A 127 0.53 -3.33 7.49
C ASN A 127 1.42 -4.58 7.53
N LEU A 128 2.28 -4.79 6.51
CA LEU A 128 3.31 -5.82 6.54
C LEU A 128 4.23 -5.63 7.75
N THR A 129 4.81 -4.42 7.89
CA THR A 129 5.68 -4.07 9.01
C THR A 129 4.99 -4.20 10.37
N TYR A 130 3.78 -3.67 10.52
CA TYR A 130 3.04 -3.73 11.78
C TYR A 130 2.67 -5.17 12.14
N GLY A 131 2.29 -5.98 11.16
CA GLY A 131 1.98 -7.40 11.38
C GLY A 131 3.20 -8.20 11.83
N LEU A 132 4.41 -7.86 11.38
CA LEU A 132 5.63 -8.50 11.85
C LEU A 132 6.06 -8.02 13.24
N LEU A 133 5.95 -6.72 13.50
CA LEU A 133 6.47 -6.12 14.74
C LEU A 133 5.50 -6.21 15.92
N THR A 134 4.21 -6.43 15.67
CA THR A 134 3.19 -6.58 16.71
C THR A 134 3.38 -7.89 17.49
N THR A 135 3.08 -7.83 18.79
CA THR A 135 2.97 -9.02 19.66
C THR A 135 1.53 -9.49 19.80
N ASP A 136 0.56 -8.72 19.29
CA ASP A 136 -0.86 -9.02 19.39
C ASP A 136 -1.38 -9.84 18.18
N PRO A 137 -1.90 -11.06 18.40
CA PRO A 137 -2.44 -11.90 17.33
C PRO A 137 -3.62 -11.29 16.55
N ALA A 138 -4.44 -10.43 17.16
CA ALA A 138 -5.55 -9.78 16.48
C ALA A 138 -5.04 -8.74 15.47
N LEU A 139 -4.00 -7.97 15.83
CA LEU A 139 -3.37 -7.02 14.90
C LEU A 139 -2.67 -7.72 13.74
N LEU A 140 -2.02 -8.86 13.99
CA LEU A 140 -1.43 -9.69 12.94
C LEU A 140 -2.47 -10.08 11.88
N ASN A 141 -3.69 -10.39 12.32
CA ASN A 141 -4.83 -10.71 11.44
C ASN A 141 -5.56 -9.48 10.89
N GLY A 142 -5.00 -8.28 11.04
CA GLY A 142 -5.60 -7.02 10.56
C GLY A 142 -6.90 -6.63 11.27
N GLN A 143 -7.17 -7.18 12.45
CA GLN A 143 -8.38 -6.88 13.22
C GLN A 143 -8.22 -5.57 14.00
N THR A 144 -9.32 -4.84 14.16
CA THR A 144 -9.36 -3.70 15.05
C THR A 144 -9.50 -4.18 16.49
N ILE A 145 -8.59 -3.72 17.36
CA ILE A 145 -8.67 -3.98 18.80
C ILE A 145 -9.45 -2.86 19.48
N ILE A 146 -10.41 -3.24 20.30
CA ILE A 146 -11.10 -2.32 21.20
C ILE A 146 -10.30 -2.31 22.50
N ILE A 147 -9.75 -1.14 22.84
CA ILE A 147 -8.92 -0.96 24.03
C ILE A 147 -9.76 -0.25 25.09
N ASP A 148 -9.70 -0.75 26.33
CA ASP A 148 -10.36 -0.10 27.45
C ASP A 148 -9.75 1.28 27.71
N ALA A 149 -10.60 2.25 28.06
CA ALA A 149 -10.20 3.64 28.22
C ALA A 149 -9.07 3.82 29.27
N GLU A 150 -9.07 2.97 30.30
CA GLU A 150 -8.06 2.99 31.37
C GLU A 150 -6.72 2.38 30.92
N GLU A 151 -6.71 1.52 29.90
CA GLU A 151 -5.52 0.81 29.41
C GLU A 151 -4.90 1.47 28.17
N THR A 152 -5.59 2.43 27.56
CA THR A 152 -5.22 3.06 26.27
C THR A 152 -3.77 3.57 26.25
N THR A 153 -3.32 4.24 27.31
CA THR A 153 -1.95 4.78 27.38
C THR A 153 -0.90 3.68 27.50
N ALA A 154 -1.18 2.64 28.28
CA ALA A 154 -0.26 1.51 28.46
C ALA A 154 -0.12 0.72 27.16
N PHE A 155 -1.25 0.38 26.53
CA PHE A 155 -1.28 -0.29 25.24
C PHE A 155 -0.54 0.50 24.16
N ALA A 156 -0.79 1.82 24.05
CA ALA A 156 -0.12 2.65 23.05
C ALA A 156 1.41 2.71 23.30
N THR A 157 1.83 2.78 24.56
CA THR A 157 3.27 2.80 24.92
C THR A 157 3.94 1.47 24.55
N GLU A 158 3.29 0.35 24.87
CA GLU A 158 3.77 -0.98 24.51
C GLU A 158 3.86 -1.16 23.00
N PHE A 159 2.78 -0.81 22.27
CA PHE A 159 2.75 -0.86 20.82
C PHE A 159 3.91 -0.04 20.21
N ILE A 160 4.10 1.22 20.64
CA ILE A 160 5.20 2.06 20.16
C ILE A 160 6.55 1.42 20.46
N SER A 161 6.74 0.83 21.65
CA SER A 161 8.00 0.17 22.00
C SER A 161 8.28 -1.08 21.17
N ASN A 162 7.24 -1.77 20.67
CA ASN A 162 7.37 -2.94 19.81
C ASN A 162 7.68 -2.57 18.35
N MET A 163 7.41 -1.32 17.91
CA MET A 163 7.70 -0.82 16.56
C MET A 163 9.19 -0.48 16.35
N ASP A 164 10.06 -1.37 16.81
CA ASP A 164 11.49 -1.29 16.58
C ASP A 164 11.83 -1.83 15.18
N LEU A 165 12.20 -0.93 14.27
CA LEU A 165 12.53 -1.26 12.89
C LEU A 165 13.85 -2.04 12.77
N GLU A 166 14.76 -1.97 13.75
CA GLU A 166 16.01 -2.74 13.71
C GLU A 166 15.74 -4.26 13.71
N ARG A 167 14.59 -4.68 14.26
CA ARG A 167 14.16 -6.08 14.23
C ARG A 167 13.94 -6.59 12.81
N LEU A 168 13.53 -5.73 11.87
CA LEU A 168 13.27 -6.11 10.47
C LEU A 168 14.52 -6.65 9.76
N ALA A 169 15.73 -6.32 10.23
CA ALA A 169 16.98 -6.87 9.73
C ALA A 169 17.09 -8.40 9.88
N GLN A 170 16.24 -9.01 10.70
CA GLN A 170 16.13 -10.47 10.87
C GLN A 170 15.27 -11.14 9.79
N LEU A 171 14.60 -10.39 8.92
CA LEU A 171 13.80 -10.93 7.84
C LEU A 171 14.68 -11.73 6.88
N GLN A 172 14.28 -12.97 6.58
CA GLN A 172 14.99 -13.85 5.66
C GLN A 172 14.03 -14.45 4.65
N ILE A 173 14.20 -14.13 3.38
CA ILE A 173 13.47 -14.79 2.29
C ILE A 173 13.92 -16.25 2.22
N VAL A 174 12.97 -17.17 2.30
CA VAL A 174 13.22 -18.61 2.10
C VAL A 174 13.00 -18.96 0.63
N THR A 175 11.88 -18.53 0.05
CA THR A 175 11.52 -18.84 -1.33
C THR A 175 10.53 -17.83 -1.88
N ILE A 176 10.67 -17.51 -3.17
CA ILE A 176 9.69 -16.77 -3.97
C ILE A 176 9.16 -17.75 -5.02
N ALA A 177 7.83 -17.85 -5.15
CA ALA A 177 7.21 -18.83 -6.04
C ALA A 177 5.91 -18.33 -6.67
N ILE A 178 5.47 -19.03 -7.71
CA ILE A 178 4.18 -18.79 -8.36
C ILE A 178 3.09 -19.47 -7.52
N PRO A 179 2.07 -18.73 -7.04
CA PRO A 179 0.96 -19.33 -6.30
C PRO A 179 0.03 -20.09 -7.23
N SER A 180 -0.46 -21.25 -6.80
CA SER A 180 -1.45 -22.06 -7.53
C SER A 180 -1.14 -22.18 -9.04
N PRO A 181 -0.01 -22.79 -9.46
CA PRO A 181 0.48 -22.73 -10.84
C PRO A 181 -0.54 -23.14 -11.90
N GLU A 182 -1.40 -24.11 -11.59
CA GLU A 182 -2.48 -24.55 -12.49
C GLU A 182 -3.51 -23.46 -12.77
N LEU A 183 -3.87 -22.68 -11.74
CA LEU A 183 -4.79 -21.54 -11.87
C LEU A 183 -4.13 -20.41 -12.63
N VAL A 184 -2.84 -20.14 -12.35
CA VAL A 184 -2.05 -19.12 -13.05
C VAL A 184 -2.04 -19.37 -14.55
N GLN A 185 -1.79 -20.61 -14.95
CA GLN A 185 -1.69 -21.04 -16.35
C GLN A 185 -3.05 -21.28 -17.02
N SER A 186 -4.15 -21.24 -16.26
CA SER A 186 -5.48 -21.45 -16.83
C SER A 186 -5.81 -20.37 -17.87
N GLU A 187 -6.39 -20.77 -19.01
CA GLU A 187 -6.77 -19.85 -20.09
C GLU A 187 -7.62 -18.68 -19.58
N ARG A 188 -8.56 -18.96 -18.68
CA ARG A 188 -9.39 -17.96 -18.03
C ARG A 188 -8.57 -16.93 -17.25
N ASN A 189 -7.55 -17.38 -16.51
CA ASN A 189 -6.71 -16.48 -15.73
C ASN A 189 -5.79 -15.65 -16.63
N VAL A 190 -5.15 -16.28 -17.62
CA VAL A 190 -4.30 -15.58 -18.61
C VAL A 190 -5.10 -14.47 -19.29
N GLU A 191 -6.29 -14.76 -19.82
CA GLU A 191 -7.15 -13.74 -20.42
C GLU A 191 -7.53 -12.63 -19.42
N ASN A 192 -7.76 -12.99 -18.16
CA ASN A 192 -8.15 -12.03 -17.14
C ASN A 192 -6.99 -11.10 -16.76
N TRP A 193 -5.78 -11.65 -16.62
CA TRP A 193 -4.55 -10.92 -16.33
C TRP A 193 -4.15 -10.03 -17.51
N ASP A 194 -4.27 -10.49 -18.75
CA ASP A 194 -4.07 -9.65 -19.94
C ASP A 194 -5.00 -8.43 -19.95
N ARG A 195 -6.28 -8.64 -19.60
CA ARG A 195 -7.25 -7.54 -19.49
C ARG A 195 -6.90 -6.58 -18.35
N LEU A 196 -6.37 -7.08 -17.23
CA LEU A 196 -5.96 -6.26 -16.09
C LEU A 196 -4.68 -5.47 -16.37
N ALA A 197 -3.67 -6.10 -16.96
CA ALA A 197 -2.42 -5.44 -17.36
C ALA A 197 -2.71 -4.23 -18.27
N ARG A 198 -3.56 -4.41 -19.28
CA ARG A 198 -3.97 -3.33 -20.19
C ARG A 198 -4.70 -2.17 -19.51
N ILE A 199 -5.44 -2.41 -18.42
CA ILE A 199 -6.08 -1.33 -17.64
C ILE A 199 -5.02 -0.40 -17.03
N TYR A 200 -3.86 -0.93 -16.65
CA TYR A 200 -2.75 -0.15 -16.09
C TYR A 200 -1.66 0.17 -17.11
N GLY A 201 -1.93 -0.08 -18.40
CA GLY A 201 -0.99 0.12 -19.51
C GLY A 201 0.28 -0.73 -19.42
N ALA A 202 0.23 -1.86 -18.71
CA ALA A 202 1.32 -2.81 -18.60
C ALA A 202 1.24 -3.87 -19.71
N ASP A 203 2.38 -4.48 -20.01
CA ASP A 203 2.50 -5.59 -20.97
C ASP A 203 2.04 -6.91 -20.36
N GLU A 204 2.28 -7.09 -19.07
CA GLU A 204 2.04 -8.34 -18.36
C GLU A 204 1.65 -8.09 -16.90
N LEU A 205 0.83 -8.99 -16.36
CA LEU A 205 0.52 -9.06 -14.94
C LEU A 205 0.86 -10.47 -14.45
N THR A 206 1.52 -10.54 -13.31
CA THR A 206 1.79 -11.82 -12.63
C THR A 206 1.62 -11.69 -11.12
N GLU A 207 1.54 -12.81 -10.44
CA GLU A 207 1.56 -12.87 -8.98
C GLU A 207 2.72 -13.74 -8.50
N ARG A 208 3.25 -13.40 -7.33
CA ARG A 208 4.22 -14.20 -6.59
C ARG A 208 3.83 -14.25 -5.12
N VAL A 209 4.21 -15.33 -4.47
CA VAL A 209 4.16 -15.45 -3.02
C VAL A 209 5.56 -15.67 -2.49
N VAL A 210 5.83 -15.11 -1.31
CA VAL A 210 7.11 -15.20 -0.62
C VAL A 210 6.91 -15.95 0.68
N LEU A 211 7.62 -17.06 0.82
CA LEU A 211 7.88 -17.67 2.11
C LEU A 211 9.10 -16.98 2.72
N PHE A 212 8.98 -16.48 3.93
CA PHE A 212 10.08 -15.86 4.66
C PHE A 212 10.00 -16.19 6.14
N VAL A 213 11.15 -16.09 6.82
CA VAL A 213 11.26 -16.27 8.26
C VAL A 213 11.49 -14.91 8.92
N PHE A 214 10.82 -14.69 10.05
CA PHE A 214 11.02 -13.54 10.90
C PHE A 214 10.94 -13.99 12.36
N GLU A 215 11.99 -13.71 13.15
CA GLU A 215 12.09 -14.06 14.58
C GLU A 215 11.78 -15.54 14.93
N GLY A 216 12.03 -16.45 13.97
CA GLY A 216 11.86 -17.90 14.13
C GLY A 216 10.57 -18.46 13.57
N ASP A 217 9.60 -17.61 13.22
CA ASP A 217 8.33 -18.01 12.63
C ASP A 217 8.34 -17.84 11.11
N SER A 218 7.56 -18.68 10.41
CA SER A 218 7.40 -18.65 8.95
C SER A 218 6.15 -17.88 8.55
N TYR A 219 6.30 -17.05 7.53
CA TYR A 219 5.26 -16.16 7.04
C TYR A 219 5.14 -16.19 5.52
N LEU A 220 3.94 -15.88 5.06
CA LEU A 220 3.56 -15.69 3.68
C LEU A 220 3.21 -14.23 3.43
N VAL A 221 3.71 -13.67 2.34
CA VAL A 221 3.19 -12.43 1.75
C VAL A 221 3.07 -12.59 0.24
N GLY A 222 2.05 -11.97 -0.33
CA GLY A 222 1.78 -12.00 -1.77
C GLY A 222 2.15 -10.69 -2.44
N PHE A 223 2.50 -10.76 -3.72
CA PHE A 223 2.77 -9.61 -4.57
C PHE A 223 2.06 -9.77 -5.91
N THR A 224 1.47 -8.68 -6.38
CA THR A 224 0.98 -8.54 -7.75
C THR A 224 1.91 -7.59 -8.48
N LEU A 225 2.46 -8.04 -9.60
CA LEU A 225 3.46 -7.30 -10.37
C LEU A 225 2.95 -7.02 -11.77
N LEU A 226 3.41 -5.89 -12.30
CA LEU A 226 3.17 -5.44 -13.67
C LEU A 226 4.52 -5.30 -14.36
N ARG A 227 4.59 -5.75 -15.62
CA ARG A 227 5.75 -5.52 -16.47
C ARG A 227 5.49 -4.36 -17.43
N TYR A 228 6.45 -3.45 -17.52
CA TYR A 228 6.48 -2.37 -18.50
C TYR A 228 7.78 -2.49 -19.29
N GLU A 229 7.68 -2.83 -20.58
CA GLU A 229 8.83 -3.20 -21.40
C GLU A 229 9.61 -4.35 -20.75
N ASP A 230 10.85 -4.11 -20.32
CA ASP A 230 11.71 -5.10 -19.67
C ASP A 230 11.78 -4.93 -18.14
N ASP A 231 10.93 -4.07 -17.55
CA ASP A 231 10.98 -3.72 -16.12
C ASP A 231 9.76 -4.25 -15.33
N TRP A 232 10.01 -5.04 -14.29
CA TRP A 232 8.98 -5.54 -13.37
C TRP A 232 8.83 -4.66 -12.15
N LYS A 233 7.58 -4.29 -11.86
CA LYS A 233 7.23 -3.41 -10.74
C LYS A 233 6.05 -3.92 -9.93
N ILE A 234 6.07 -3.67 -8.62
CA ILE A 234 5.02 -4.04 -7.68
C ILE A 234 3.83 -3.08 -7.83
N SER A 235 2.66 -3.62 -8.13
CA SER A 235 1.39 -2.88 -8.16
C SER A 235 0.60 -3.01 -6.86
N SER A 236 0.78 -4.12 -6.13
CA SER A 236 0.25 -4.30 -4.78
C SER A 236 0.96 -5.42 -4.03
N ILE A 237 0.94 -5.33 -2.70
CA ILE A 237 1.43 -6.34 -1.77
C ILE A 237 0.24 -7.22 -1.37
N GLN A 238 -0.22 -8.00 -2.34
CA GLN A 238 -1.18 -9.09 -2.17
C GLN A 238 -1.08 -10.02 -3.38
N SER A 239 -1.56 -11.25 -3.24
CA SER A 239 -1.77 -12.22 -4.31
C SER A 239 -3.14 -12.85 -4.13
N ALA A 240 -4.01 -12.68 -5.12
CA ALA A 240 -5.35 -13.23 -5.08
C ALA A 240 -5.32 -14.76 -5.24
N LEU A 241 -4.46 -15.29 -6.13
CA LEU A 241 -4.29 -16.73 -6.32
C LEU A 241 -3.47 -17.39 -5.21
N GLY A 242 -2.70 -16.58 -4.48
CA GLY A 242 -2.01 -16.95 -3.24
C GLY A 242 -2.89 -16.89 -2.00
N ASN A 243 -4.13 -16.40 -2.14
CA ASN A 243 -5.07 -16.14 -1.03
C ASN A 243 -4.42 -15.37 0.14
N THR A 244 -3.58 -14.39 -0.18
CA THR A 244 -2.88 -13.61 0.85
C THR A 244 -3.75 -12.45 1.34
N SER A 245 -3.35 -11.82 2.44
CA SER A 245 -4.04 -10.66 3.00
C SER A 245 -4.25 -9.55 1.96
N SER A 246 -5.49 -9.10 1.79
CA SER A 246 -5.82 -8.00 0.87
C SER A 246 -5.33 -6.63 1.35
N THR A 247 -4.98 -6.54 2.64
CA THR A 247 -4.40 -5.34 3.26
C THR A 247 -2.88 -5.37 3.31
N GLY A 248 -2.24 -6.44 2.81
CA GLY A 248 -0.79 -6.61 2.75
C GLY A 248 -0.11 -7.04 4.05
N GLY A 249 -0.88 -7.41 5.07
CA GLY A 249 -0.32 -8.01 6.29
C GLY A 249 0.32 -9.38 6.04
N PRO A 250 1.33 -9.78 6.82
CA PRO A 250 1.92 -11.11 6.73
C PRO A 250 0.93 -12.15 7.25
N MET A 251 0.97 -13.36 6.71
CA MET A 251 0.18 -14.48 7.20
C MET A 251 1.12 -15.56 7.72
N GLN A 252 0.92 -16.04 8.94
CA GLN A 252 1.67 -17.21 9.41
C GLN A 252 1.32 -18.42 8.55
N ILE A 253 2.35 -19.21 8.21
CA ILE A 253 2.21 -20.41 7.39
C ILE A 253 3.30 -21.41 7.75
N THR A 254 3.03 -22.70 7.56
CA THR A 254 4.06 -23.75 7.61
C THR A 254 4.71 -23.97 6.24
N GLU A 255 5.89 -24.61 6.22
CA GLU A 255 6.53 -24.98 4.95
C GLU A 255 5.66 -25.95 4.13
N GLU A 256 4.97 -26.89 4.79
CA GLU A 256 4.06 -27.85 4.13
C GLU A 256 2.90 -27.13 3.44
N GLU A 257 2.19 -26.23 4.14
CA GLU A 257 1.12 -25.41 3.55
C GLU A 257 1.63 -24.53 2.39
N PHE A 258 2.86 -24.02 2.50
CA PHE A 258 3.47 -23.28 1.40
C PHE A 258 3.74 -24.17 0.19
N GLN A 259 4.27 -25.38 0.38
CA GLN A 259 4.49 -26.34 -0.71
C GLN A 259 3.18 -26.75 -1.38
N GLU A 260 2.10 -26.95 -0.62
CA GLU A 260 0.77 -27.21 -1.18
C GLU A 260 0.29 -26.05 -2.06
N LEU A 261 0.52 -24.81 -1.60
CA LEU A 261 0.13 -23.60 -2.34
C LEU A 261 0.85 -23.47 -3.70
N VAL A 262 2.12 -23.87 -3.78
CA VAL A 262 2.97 -23.63 -4.95
C VAL A 262 3.24 -24.89 -5.79
N GLY A 263 2.91 -26.08 -5.27
CA GLY A 263 3.20 -27.36 -5.91
C GLY A 263 2.25 -27.75 -7.05
N GLY A 264 1.06 -27.17 -7.11
CA GLY A 264 -0.03 -27.65 -7.97
C GLY A 264 -0.64 -28.95 -7.43
N SER A 265 -1.95 -29.13 -7.61
CA SER A 265 -2.68 -30.33 -7.13
C SER A 265 -2.66 -31.50 -8.11
#